data_AF-A0A290ZGS5-F1
#
_entry.id   AF-A0A290ZGS5-F1
#
_cell.length_a   1.000
_cell.length_b   1.000
_cell.length_c   1.000
_cell.angle_alpha   90.00
_cell.angle_beta   90.00
_cell.angle_gamma   90.00
#
_symmetry.space_group_name_H-M   'P 1'
#
loop_
_entity.id
_entity.type
_entity.pdbx_description
1 polymer ?
#
loop_
_entity_poly.entity_id
_entity_poly.type
_entity_poly.pdbx_seq_one_letter_code
_entity_poly.pdbx_strand_id
1 'polypeptide(L)'
;MAAGVDASRAGLHPLDDAEATALFDAALADGRPLLAPLSLAATPQDADVPPLLRQLVPVRRRSARAEVAPDPVDRLRGAADHELPELLLTLVRAATATVLGHRGPESVDPDEPFWDTGFTSLTAVELRNLLAERTGVRVTAAAVYEEPTPRALSAHLRAALRAPHTSGTV
;
A
#
# COMPACT_ATOMS: atom_id res chain seq x y z
N MET A 1 3.45 27.09 13.91
CA MET A 1 2.19 26.60 13.34
C MET A 1 2.39 25.14 13.00
N ALA A 2 1.94 24.24 13.87
CA ALA A 2 2.01 22.81 13.63
C ALA A 2 1.00 22.46 12.54
N ALA A 3 1.47 21.96 11.41
CA ALA A 3 0.62 21.36 10.39
C ALA A 3 -0.04 20.14 11.03
N GLY A 4 -1.30 20.31 11.45
CA GLY A 4 -2.14 19.21 11.90
C GLY A 4 -2.27 18.23 10.74
N VAL A 5 -1.73 17.03 10.93
CA VAL A 5 -2.08 15.89 10.08
C VAL A 5 -3.59 15.72 10.23
N ASP A 6 -4.35 15.81 9.13
CA ASP A 6 -5.79 15.58 9.13
C ASP A 6 -6.10 14.15 9.60
N ALA A 7 -6.24 13.97 10.92
CA ALA A 7 -6.42 12.69 11.60
C ALA A 7 -7.62 11.90 11.06
N SER A 8 -8.60 12.61 10.50
CA SER A 8 -9.78 12.07 9.83
C SER A 8 -9.44 11.16 8.65
N ARG A 9 -8.37 11.46 7.88
CA ARG A 9 -7.94 10.59 6.76
C ARG A 9 -7.33 9.28 7.25
N ALA A 10 -6.78 9.28 8.46
CA ALA A 10 -6.19 8.10 9.08
C ALA A 10 -7.22 7.18 9.79
N GLY A 11 -8.52 7.50 9.71
CA GLY A 11 -9.58 6.75 10.40
C GLY A 11 -9.61 6.96 11.92
N LEU A 12 -8.98 8.04 12.40
CA LEU A 12 -8.98 8.45 13.80
C LEU A 12 -10.15 9.41 14.04
N HIS A 13 -10.92 9.14 15.10
CA HIS A 13 -12.00 10.01 15.54
C HIS A 13 -11.61 10.77 16.80
N PRO A 14 -12.14 11.99 16.99
CA PRO A 14 -12.02 12.67 18.27
C PRO A 14 -12.69 11.82 19.35
N LEU A 15 -11.99 11.61 20.46
CA LEU A 15 -12.55 11.06 21.69
C LEU A 15 -13.46 12.12 22.32
N ASP A 16 -14.56 11.69 22.94
CA ASP A 16 -15.30 12.58 23.82
C ASP A 16 -14.52 12.82 25.13
N ASP A 17 -14.81 13.94 25.81
CA ASP A 17 -14.06 14.36 27.00
C ASP A 17 -14.14 13.34 28.15
N ALA A 18 -15.29 12.69 28.31
CA ALA A 18 -15.49 11.71 29.39
C ALA A 18 -14.71 10.43 29.11
N GLU A 19 -14.73 9.95 27.86
CA GLU A 19 -13.98 8.80 27.39
C GLU A 19 -12.47 9.05 27.44
N ALA A 20 -12.00 10.22 26.99
CA ALA A 20 -10.60 10.60 27.05
C ALA A 20 -10.05 10.64 28.48
N THR A 21 -10.83 11.19 29.42
CA THR A 21 -10.44 11.26 30.85
C THR A 21 -10.36 9.87 31.47
N ALA A 22 -11.36 9.01 31.21
CA ALA A 22 -11.36 7.64 31.70
C ALA A 22 -10.18 6.82 31.16
N LEU A 23 -9.82 6.99 29.89
CA LEU A 23 -8.66 6.31 29.29
C LEU A 23 -7.33 6.82 29.84
N PHE A 24 -7.24 8.11 30.17
CA PHE A 24 -6.06 8.69 30.81
C PHE A 24 -5.85 8.10 32.22
N ASP A 25 -6.91 8.01 33.03
CA ASP A 25 -6.85 7.41 34.37
C ASP A 25 -6.44 5.93 34.29
N ALA A 26 -6.98 5.19 33.32
CA ALA A 26 -6.61 3.79 33.08
C ALA A 26 -5.13 3.65 32.69
N ALA A 27 -4.62 4.55 31.85
CA ALA A 27 -3.21 4.55 31.45
C ALA A 27 -2.26 4.82 32.63
N LEU A 28 -2.65 5.70 33.55
CA LEU A 28 -1.88 5.95 34.78
C LEU A 28 -1.86 4.73 35.71
N ALA A 29 -2.95 3.98 35.79
CA ALA A 29 -3.06 2.78 36.63
C ALA A 29 -2.29 1.56 36.08
N ASP A 30 -2.12 1.49 34.76
CA ASP A 30 -1.50 0.36 34.06
C ASP A 30 0.04 0.32 34.17
N GLY A 31 0.68 1.47 34.47
CA GLY A 31 2.11 1.54 34.81
C GLY A 31 3.08 1.34 33.64
N ARG A 32 2.59 1.13 32.40
CA ARG A 32 3.44 1.13 31.20
C ARG A 32 3.83 2.57 30.81
N PRO A 33 5.10 2.81 30.46
CA PRO A 33 5.51 4.11 29.93
C PRO A 33 4.98 4.30 28.50
N LEU A 34 4.59 5.54 28.17
CA LEU A 34 4.19 5.99 26.82
C LEU A 34 2.93 5.32 26.24
N LEU A 35 1.79 5.48 26.92
CA LEU A 35 0.49 5.08 26.41
C LEU A 35 -0.19 6.26 25.70
N ALA A 36 -0.82 5.99 24.55
CA ALA A 36 -1.61 6.96 23.81
C ALA A 36 -3.03 6.40 23.58
N PRO A 37 -4.09 7.03 24.12
CA PRO A 37 -5.46 6.63 23.85
C PRO A 37 -5.85 7.04 22.43
N LEU A 38 -6.56 6.15 21.73
CA LEU A 38 -6.95 6.36 20.34
C LEU A 38 -8.32 5.74 20.07
N SER A 39 -9.19 6.50 19.40
CA SER A 39 -10.47 6.01 18.88
C SER A 39 -10.32 5.71 17.39
N LEU A 40 -10.44 4.42 17.04
CA LEU A 40 -10.37 3.93 15.67
C LEU A 40 -11.76 3.48 15.25
N ALA A 41 -12.32 4.09 14.19
CA ALA A 41 -13.43 3.51 13.45
C ALA A 41 -13.01 3.16 12.02
N ALA A 42 -11.80 2.62 11.90
CA ALA A 42 -11.29 2.08 10.65
C ALA A 42 -11.92 0.70 10.39
N THR A 43 -12.54 0.52 9.22
CA THR A 43 -12.88 -0.82 8.72
C THR A 43 -11.74 -1.33 7.83
N PRO A 44 -11.51 -2.66 7.73
CA PRO A 44 -10.46 -3.21 6.85
C PRO A 44 -10.62 -2.85 5.37
N GLN A 45 -11.79 -2.32 4.99
CA GLN A 45 -12.13 -1.94 3.62
C GLN A 45 -11.86 -0.44 3.36
N ASP A 46 -11.52 0.33 4.39
CA ASP A 46 -11.08 1.72 4.22
C ASP A 46 -9.65 1.72 3.69
N ALA A 47 -9.50 2.12 2.42
CA ALA A 47 -8.22 2.16 1.72
C ALA A 47 -7.20 3.11 2.36
N ASP A 48 -7.66 4.01 3.24
CA ASP A 48 -6.89 5.11 3.83
C ASP A 48 -6.31 4.78 5.22
N VAL A 49 -6.44 3.53 5.70
CA VAL A 49 -5.87 3.13 7.01
C VAL A 49 -4.34 3.00 6.92
N PRO A 50 -3.57 3.81 7.68
CA PRO A 50 -2.12 3.76 7.67
C PRO A 50 -1.57 2.36 8.00
N PRO A 51 -0.46 1.92 7.39
CA PRO A 51 0.07 0.56 7.55
C PRO A 51 0.28 0.13 9.00
N LEU A 52 0.64 1.06 9.89
CA LEU A 52 0.84 0.80 11.33
C LEU A 52 -0.47 0.47 12.07
N LEU A 53 -1.60 1.00 11.61
CA LEU A 53 -2.90 0.83 12.26
C LEU A 53 -3.64 -0.42 11.79
N ARG A 54 -3.27 -0.99 10.62
CA ARG A 54 -3.91 -2.20 10.08
C ARG A 54 -3.80 -3.42 10.99
N GLN A 55 -2.78 -3.50 11.84
CA GLN A 55 -2.62 -4.60 12.81
C GLN A 55 -3.49 -4.45 14.06
N LEU A 56 -4.06 -3.26 14.28
CA LEU A 56 -4.91 -2.96 15.43
C LEU A 56 -6.41 -3.02 15.07
N VAL A 57 -6.76 -3.01 13.77
CA VAL A 57 -8.13 -3.18 13.30
C VAL A 57 -8.49 -4.67 13.25
N PRO A 58 -9.57 -5.13 13.92
CA PRO A 58 -9.96 -6.53 13.87
C PRO A 58 -10.38 -6.91 12.45
N VAL A 59 -9.53 -7.65 11.75
CA VAL A 59 -9.85 -8.24 10.44
C VAL A 59 -10.88 -9.34 10.66
N ARG A 60 -12.17 -8.98 10.61
CA ARG A 60 -13.23 -9.98 10.52
C ARG A 60 -13.12 -10.62 9.15
N ARG A 61 -12.36 -11.72 9.07
CA ARG A 61 -12.27 -12.56 7.86
C ARG A 61 -13.68 -12.98 7.47
N ARG A 62 -14.29 -12.24 6.55
CA ARG A 62 -15.46 -12.68 5.82
C ARG A 62 -14.93 -13.76 4.91
N SER A 63 -15.11 -15.03 5.30
CA SER A 63 -14.91 -16.16 4.40
C SER A 63 -16.01 -16.11 3.33
N ALA A 64 -15.87 -15.17 2.39
CA ALA A 64 -16.53 -15.32 1.12
C ALA A 64 -15.77 -16.44 0.42
N ARG A 65 -16.47 -17.55 0.13
CA ARG A 65 -16.00 -18.57 -0.79
C ARG A 65 -15.93 -17.90 -2.16
N ALA A 66 -14.82 -17.21 -2.42
CA ALA A 66 -14.46 -16.79 -3.75
C ALA A 66 -14.18 -18.08 -4.53
N GLU A 67 -14.85 -18.27 -5.66
CA GLU A 67 -14.29 -19.09 -6.73
C GLU A 67 -12.84 -18.66 -6.88
N VAL A 68 -11.92 -19.64 -6.88
CA VAL A 68 -10.47 -19.38 -6.89
C VAL A 68 -10.13 -18.70 -8.21
N ALA A 69 -10.27 -17.38 -8.25
CA ALA A 69 -9.64 -16.57 -9.27
C ALA A 69 -8.13 -16.86 -9.16
N PRO A 70 -7.47 -17.17 -10.28
CA PRO A 70 -6.04 -17.46 -10.26
C PRO A 70 -5.30 -16.32 -9.55
N ASP A 71 -4.31 -16.69 -8.73
CA ASP A 71 -3.44 -15.73 -8.06
C ASP A 71 -2.92 -14.72 -9.11
N PRO A 72 -3.08 -13.41 -8.90
CA PRO A 72 -2.55 -12.40 -9.83
C PRO A 72 -1.08 -12.63 -10.19
N VAL A 73 -0.29 -13.19 -9.28
CA VAL A 73 1.10 -13.58 -9.53
C VAL A 73 1.20 -14.73 -10.54
N ASP A 74 0.36 -15.76 -10.42
CA ASP A 74 0.35 -16.90 -11.35
C ASP A 74 -0.12 -16.47 -12.74
N ARG A 75 -1.09 -15.56 -12.81
CA ARG A 75 -1.53 -14.96 -14.07
C ARG A 75 -0.41 -14.19 -14.76
N LEU A 76 0.37 -13.40 -14.01
CA LEU A 76 1.53 -12.67 -14.53
C LEU A 76 2.64 -13.59 -15.05
N ARG A 77 2.89 -14.70 -14.34
CA ARG A 77 3.89 -15.70 -14.74
C ARG A 77 3.47 -16.46 -16.00
N GLY A 78 2.19 -16.78 -16.13
CA GLY A 78 1.62 -17.50 -17.28
C GLY A 78 1.28 -16.62 -18.50
N ALA A 79 1.31 -15.28 -18.36
CA ALA A 79 1.00 -14.37 -19.46
C ALA A 79 2.01 -14.47 -20.61
N ALA A 80 1.50 -14.42 -21.84
CA ALA A 80 2.34 -14.41 -23.02
C ALA A 80 3.19 -13.12 -23.10
N ASP A 81 4.38 -13.21 -23.70
CA ASP A 81 5.34 -12.10 -23.70
C ASP A 81 4.84 -10.83 -24.41
N HIS A 82 3.85 -10.95 -25.31
CA HIS A 82 3.23 -9.83 -25.98
C HIS A 82 2.12 -9.15 -25.15
N GLU A 83 1.51 -9.87 -24.20
CA GLU A 83 0.44 -9.36 -23.33
C GLU A 83 1.01 -8.77 -22.04
N LEU A 84 2.16 -9.28 -21.59
CA LEU A 84 2.78 -8.90 -20.33
C LEU A 84 3.08 -7.39 -20.20
N PRO A 85 3.57 -6.67 -21.23
CA PRO A 85 3.87 -5.24 -21.10
C PRO A 85 2.66 -4.39 -20.71
N GLU A 86 1.53 -4.57 -21.41
CA GLU A 86 0.30 -3.82 -21.12
C GLU A 86 -0.32 -4.21 -19.79
N LEU A 87 -0.23 -5.50 -19.43
CA LEU A 87 -0.74 -6.00 -18.16
C LEU A 87 0.06 -5.41 -16.97
N LEU A 88 1.39 -5.36 -17.08
CA LEU A 88 2.25 -4.74 -16.07
C LEU A 88 2.04 -3.23 -15.99
N LEU A 89 1.91 -2.54 -17.12
CA LEU A 89 1.65 -1.10 -17.13
C LEU A 89 0.32 -0.77 -16.44
N THR A 90 -0.74 -1.52 -16.76
CA THR A 90 -2.04 -1.39 -16.12
C THR A 90 -1.95 -1.63 -14.61
N LEU A 91 -1.21 -2.65 -14.20
CA LEU A 91 -1.00 -2.99 -12.79
C LEU A 91 -0.27 -1.86 -12.05
N VAL A 92 0.82 -1.34 -12.62
CA VAL A 92 1.58 -0.23 -12.02
C VAL A 92 0.70 1.00 -11.89
N ARG A 93 -0.01 1.40 -12.96
CA ARG A 93 -0.93 2.55 -12.92
C ARG A 93 -2.04 2.37 -11.89
N ALA A 94 -2.60 1.17 -11.75
CA ALA A 94 -3.62 0.88 -10.74
C ALA A 94 -3.07 0.95 -9.31
N ALA A 95 -1.84 0.46 -9.09
CA ALA A 95 -1.17 0.57 -7.80
C ALA A 95 -0.85 2.04 -7.46
N THR A 96 -0.33 2.80 -8.41
CA THR A 96 -0.08 4.24 -8.29
C THR A 96 -1.38 5.00 -7.96
N ALA A 97 -2.46 4.74 -8.69
CA ALA A 97 -3.76 5.35 -8.43
C ALA A 97 -4.27 5.04 -7.01
N THR A 98 -4.09 3.79 -6.54
CA THR A 98 -4.47 3.40 -5.18
C THR A 98 -3.71 4.20 -4.12
N VAL A 99 -2.39 4.34 -4.29
CA VAL A 99 -1.52 5.06 -3.35
C VAL A 99 -1.81 6.57 -3.34
N LEU A 100 -2.13 7.15 -4.50
CA LEU A 100 -2.46 8.57 -4.63
C LEU A 100 -3.95 8.88 -4.34
N GLY A 101 -4.77 7.87 -4.02
CA GLY A 101 -6.21 8.05 -3.78
C GLY A 101 -6.99 8.47 -5.03
N HIS A 102 -6.49 8.14 -6.22
CA HIS A 102 -7.17 8.41 -7.48
C HIS A 102 -8.22 7.34 -7.82
N ARG A 103 -9.16 7.69 -8.71
CA ARG A 103 -10.32 6.84 -9.04
C ARG A 103 -9.96 5.58 -9.82
N GLY A 104 -8.84 5.57 -10.55
CA GLY A 104 -8.46 4.42 -11.38
C GLY A 104 -7.13 4.62 -12.11
N PRO A 105 -6.62 3.58 -12.78
CA PRO A 105 -5.35 3.63 -13.52
C PRO A 105 -5.34 4.67 -14.65
N GLU A 106 -6.50 5.00 -15.21
CA GLU A 106 -6.66 5.97 -16.30
C GLU A 106 -6.29 7.40 -15.90
N SER A 107 -6.34 7.74 -14.61
CA SER A 107 -5.97 9.06 -14.11
C SER A 107 -4.47 9.21 -13.83
N VAL A 108 -3.67 8.17 -14.06
CA VAL A 108 -2.21 8.20 -13.92
C VAL A 108 -1.61 8.23 -15.31
N ASP A 109 -0.89 9.29 -15.68
CA ASP A 109 -0.18 9.34 -16.95
C ASP A 109 0.99 8.33 -16.93
N PRO A 110 1.10 7.43 -17.93
CA PRO A 110 2.15 6.40 -17.96
C PRO A 110 3.58 6.95 -18.10
N ASP A 111 3.74 8.17 -18.60
CA ASP A 111 5.01 8.79 -18.95
C ASP A 111 5.38 9.98 -18.04
N GLU A 112 4.47 10.37 -17.15
CA GLU A 112 4.71 11.41 -16.14
C GLU A 112 5.55 10.87 -14.96
N PRO A 113 6.56 11.62 -14.50
CA PRO A 113 7.31 11.24 -13.30
C PRO A 113 6.43 11.23 -12.05
N PHE A 114 6.61 10.22 -11.19
CA PHE A 114 5.87 10.08 -9.94
C PHE A 114 5.96 11.35 -9.06
N TRP A 115 7.12 11.99 -9.02
CA TRP A 115 7.39 13.16 -8.17
C TRP A 115 6.61 14.42 -8.58
N ASP A 116 6.17 14.50 -9.84
CA ASP A 116 5.35 15.59 -10.34
C ASP A 116 3.85 15.38 -10.03
N THR A 117 3.48 14.15 -9.65
CA THR A 117 2.09 13.74 -9.33
C THR A 117 1.76 13.69 -7.83
N GLY A 118 2.68 14.14 -6.97
CA GLY A 118 2.50 14.15 -5.52
C GLY A 118 3.06 12.93 -4.77
N PHE A 119 3.98 12.17 -5.38
CA PHE A 119 4.72 11.13 -4.65
C PHE A 119 5.65 11.71 -3.57
N THR A 120 5.74 10.98 -2.46
CA THR A 120 6.65 11.20 -1.34
C THR A 120 7.45 9.93 -1.05
N SER A 121 8.42 10.00 -0.13
CA SER A 121 9.16 8.81 0.32
C SER A 121 8.25 7.72 0.91
N LEU A 122 7.15 8.10 1.57
CA LEU A 122 6.19 7.15 2.14
C LEU A 122 5.39 6.45 1.04
N THR A 123 4.88 7.19 0.06
CA THR A 123 4.10 6.62 -1.05
C THR A 123 4.96 5.72 -1.94
N ALA A 124 6.26 5.99 -2.06
CA ALA A 124 7.21 5.10 -2.76
C ALA A 124 7.32 3.73 -2.06
N VAL A 125 7.36 3.71 -0.73
CA VAL A 125 7.40 2.47 0.07
C VAL A 125 6.09 1.69 -0.04
N GLU A 126 4.96 2.38 -0.04
CA GLU A 126 3.63 1.77 -0.20
C GLU A 126 3.44 1.19 -1.61
N LEU A 127 3.82 1.93 -2.66
CA LEU A 127 3.80 1.44 -4.03
C LEU A 127 4.64 0.17 -4.17
N ARG A 128 5.87 0.19 -3.66
CA ARG A 128 6.77 -0.98 -3.66
C ARG A 128 6.11 -2.20 -3.00
N ASN A 129 5.46 -2.01 -1.85
CA ASN A 129 4.79 -3.11 -1.14
C ASN A 129 3.64 -3.70 -1.96
N LEU A 130 2.79 -2.84 -2.53
CA LEU A 130 1.67 -3.27 -3.38
C LEU A 130 2.15 -3.99 -4.64
N LEU A 131 3.22 -3.51 -5.27
CA LEU A 131 3.81 -4.16 -6.43
C LEU A 131 4.39 -5.52 -6.06
N ALA A 132 5.08 -5.63 -4.92
CA ALA A 132 5.63 -6.91 -4.45
C ALA A 132 4.53 -7.94 -4.16
N GLU A 133 3.42 -7.52 -3.55
CA GLU A 133 2.26 -8.37 -3.29
C GLU A 133 1.62 -8.86 -4.60
N ARG A 134 1.45 -7.97 -5.59
CA ARG A 134 0.73 -8.29 -6.83
C ARG A 134 1.57 -9.00 -7.89
N THR A 135 2.90 -8.85 -7.86
CA THR A 135 3.81 -9.42 -8.86
C THR A 135 4.68 -10.55 -8.33
N GLY A 136 4.79 -10.69 -7.00
CA GLY A 136 5.72 -11.61 -6.36
C GLY A 136 7.20 -11.23 -6.53
N VAL A 137 7.50 -10.06 -7.12
CA VAL A 137 8.86 -9.54 -7.29
C VAL A 137 9.21 -8.61 -6.14
N ARG A 138 10.39 -8.80 -5.53
CA ARG A 138 10.91 -7.84 -4.56
C ARG A 138 11.42 -6.59 -5.30
N VAL A 139 10.63 -5.53 -5.24
CA VAL A 139 11.03 -4.19 -5.67
C VAL A 139 11.73 -3.50 -4.51
N THR A 140 12.86 -2.81 -4.75
CA THR A 140 13.48 -1.95 -3.73
C THR A 140 12.84 -0.56 -3.77
N ALA A 141 12.93 0.21 -2.67
CA ALA A 141 12.45 1.59 -2.73
C ALA A 141 13.26 2.45 -3.72
N ALA A 142 14.56 2.14 -3.88
CA ALA A 142 15.43 2.81 -4.85
C ALA A 142 14.95 2.62 -6.30
N ALA A 143 14.40 1.46 -6.66
CA ALA A 143 13.89 1.21 -8.00
C ALA A 143 12.77 2.18 -8.43
N VAL A 144 11.96 2.69 -7.49
CA VAL A 144 10.93 3.70 -7.79
C VAL A 144 11.55 5.07 -8.11
N TYR A 145 12.73 5.35 -7.56
CA TYR A 145 13.50 6.56 -7.88
C TYR A 145 14.30 6.43 -9.18
N GLU A 146 14.87 5.24 -9.43
CA GLU A 146 15.64 4.94 -10.65
C GLU A 146 14.74 4.86 -11.88
N GLU A 147 13.52 4.36 -11.71
CA GLU A 147 12.51 4.21 -12.76
C GLU A 147 11.29 5.10 -12.44
N PRO A 148 11.41 6.43 -12.63
CA PRO A 148 10.50 7.41 -12.03
C PRO A 148 9.15 7.50 -12.74
N THR A 149 8.88 6.73 -13.80
CA THR A 149 7.59 6.73 -14.51
C THR A 149 6.91 5.36 -14.42
N PRO A 150 5.57 5.29 -14.48
CA PRO A 150 4.86 4.02 -14.52
C PRO A 150 5.36 3.09 -15.64
N ARG A 151 5.65 3.66 -16.82
CA ARG A 151 6.19 2.89 -17.95
C ARG A 151 7.56 2.30 -17.65
N ALA A 152 8.49 3.10 -17.14
CA ALA A 152 9.84 2.66 -16.80
C ALA A 152 9.80 1.56 -15.73
N LEU A 153 9.02 1.77 -14.66
CA LEU A 153 8.86 0.80 -13.58
C LEU A 153 8.21 -0.52 -14.07
N SER A 154 7.26 -0.45 -15.00
CA SER A 154 6.66 -1.65 -15.61
C SER A 154 7.67 -2.47 -16.42
N ALA A 155 8.59 -1.81 -17.12
CA ALA A 155 9.67 -2.47 -17.87
C ALA A 155 10.67 -3.13 -16.92
N HIS A 156 11.03 -2.46 -15.82
CA HIS A 156 11.87 -3.03 -14.76
C HIS A 156 11.25 -4.30 -14.15
N LEU A 157 9.95 -4.26 -13.81
CA LEU A 157 9.22 -5.42 -13.30
C LEU A 157 9.21 -6.59 -14.30
N ARG A 158 9.04 -6.30 -15.59
CA ARG A 158 9.09 -7.30 -16.65
C ARG A 158 10.46 -7.99 -16.69
N ALA A 159 11.54 -7.21 -16.65
CA ALA A 159 12.89 -7.75 -16.63
C ALA A 159 13.11 -8.64 -15.39
N ALA A 160 12.66 -8.20 -14.22
CA ALA A 160 12.77 -8.97 -12.99
C ALA A 160 11.94 -10.26 -12.99
N LEU A 161 10.75 -10.28 -13.60
CA LEU A 161 9.91 -11.48 -13.74
C LEU A 161 10.52 -12.54 -14.68
N ARG A 162 11.35 -12.11 -15.64
CA ARG A 162 12.01 -12.98 -16.62
C ARG A 162 13.45 -13.29 -16.24
N ALA A 163 14.01 -12.59 -15.26
CA ALA A 163 15.30 -12.91 -14.70
C ALA A 163 15.23 -14.32 -14.06
N PRO A 164 16.20 -15.20 -14.33
CA PRO A 164 16.30 -16.45 -13.61
C PRO A 164 16.46 -16.13 -12.12
N HIS A 165 15.64 -16.75 -11.27
CA HIS A 165 15.81 -16.65 -9.82
C HIS A 165 17.16 -17.26 -9.50
N THR A 166 18.17 -16.41 -9.32
CA THR A 166 19.45 -16.82 -8.76
C THR A 166 19.18 -17.20 -7.31
N SER A 167 18.76 -18.45 -7.11
CA SER A 167 18.79 -19.08 -5.81
C SER A 167 20.26 -19.16 -5.44
N GLY A 168 20.69 -18.23 -4.58
CA GLY A 168 21.98 -18.32 -3.92
C GLY A 168 21.99 -19.59 -3.08
N THR A 169 22.57 -20.65 -3.63
CA THR A 169 22.98 -21.83 -2.88
C THR A 169 24.11 -21.40 -1.94
N VAL A 170 23.86 -21.48 -0.64
CA VAL A 170 24.88 -21.48 0.42
C VAL A 170 25.61 -22.82 0.40
#